data_AF-A0A9J5W3G0-F1
#
_entry.id   AF-A0A9J5W3G0-F1
#
_cell.length_a   1.000
_cell.length_b   1.000
_cell.length_c   1.000
_cell.angle_alpha   90.00
_cell.angle_beta   90.00
_cell.angle_gamma   90.00
#
_symmetry.space_group_name_H-M   'P 1'
#
loop_
_entity.id
_entity.type
_entity.pdbx_description
1 polymer ?
#
loop_
_entity_poly.entity_id
_entity_poly.type
_entity_poly.pdbx_seq_one_letter_code
_entity_poly.pdbx_strand_id
1 'polypeptide(L)' 'MAYAAITCLMRTIQQSIQLIGCNLQSFYEKFESLRPNLEKHTGDLDALKSLEAEIIELVCTTEDILDLESRNVKNPI' A
#
# COMPACT_ATOMS: atom_id res chain seq x y z
N MET A 1 3.24 4.29 -15.03
CA MET A 1 1.92 3.74 -14.64
C MET A 1 1.86 3.52 -13.12
N ALA A 2 2.66 2.61 -12.56
CA ALA A 2 2.66 2.31 -11.12
C ALA A 2 3.03 3.50 -10.21
N TYR A 3 4.06 4.28 -10.57
CA TYR A 3 4.43 5.51 -9.81
C TYR A 3 3.24 6.49 -9.67
N ALA A 4 2.51 6.72 -10.76
CA ALA A 4 1.36 7.62 -10.77
C ALA A 4 0.19 7.04 -9.93
N ALA A 5 -0.05 5.73 -10.02
CA ALA A 5 -1.07 5.06 -9.23
C ALA A 5 -0.77 5.13 -7.72
N ILE A 6 0.48 4.85 -7.32
CA ILE A 6 0.92 4.95 -5.92
C ILE A 6 0.87 6.40 -5.43
N THR A 7 1.25 7.37 -6.25
CA THR A 7 1.13 8.79 -5.92
C THR A 7 -0.33 9.21 -5.69
N CYS A 8 -1.26 8.73 -6.53
CA CYS A 8 -2.69 8.95 -6.33
C CYS A 8 -3.20 8.28 -5.04
N LEU A 9 -2.77 7.04 -4.75
CA LEU A 9 -3.21 6.30 -3.57
C LEU A 9 -2.69 6.96 -2.27
N MET A 10 -1.44 7.40 -2.23
CA MET A 10 -0.87 8.17 -1.12
C MET A 10 -1.69 9.42 -0.84
N ARG A 11 -2.11 10.16 -1.88
CA ARG A 11 -2.98 11.34 -1.74
C ARG A 11 -4.33 10.97 -1.11
N THR A 12 -4.95 9.89 -1.56
CA THR A 12 -6.22 9.40 -1.00
C THR A 12 -6.07 9.00 0.46
N ILE A 13 -5.00 8.30 0.83
CA ILE A 13 -4.70 7.93 2.22
C ILE A 13 -4.55 9.18 3.09
N GLN A 14 -3.80 10.16 2.61
CA GLN A 14 -3.55 11.41 3.32
C GLN A 14 -4.86 12.21 3.54
N GLN A 15 -5.75 12.22 2.55
CA GLN A 15 -7.09 12.78 2.68
C GLN A 15 -7.93 12.02 3.72
N SER A 16 -7.92 10.70 3.71
CA SER A 16 -8.65 9.88 4.69
C SER A 16 -8.15 10.08 6.13
N ILE A 17 -6.83 10.21 6.34
CA ILE A 17 -6.24 10.54 7.64
C ILE A 17 -6.75 11.90 8.12
N GLN A 18 -6.74 12.91 7.26
CA GLN A 18 -7.18 14.27 7.60
C GLN A 18 -8.68 14.37 7.87
N LEU A 19 -9.49 13.57 7.17
CA LEU A 19 -10.95 13.74 7.14
C LEU A 19 -11.66 12.84 8.15
N ILE A 20 -11.10 11.66 8.44
CA ILE A 20 -11.75 10.61 9.27
C ILE A 20 -10.88 10.26 10.49
N GLY A 21 -9.59 10.64 10.51
CA GLY A 21 -8.67 10.28 11.59
C GLY A 21 -8.29 8.79 11.58
N CYS A 22 -8.50 8.08 10.46
CA CYS A 22 -8.10 6.69 10.32
C CYS A 22 -6.58 6.53 10.48
N ASN A 23 -6.15 5.52 11.24
CA ASN A 23 -4.74 5.21 11.42
C ASN A 23 -4.17 4.49 10.18
N LEU A 24 -3.99 5.22 9.09
CA LEU A 24 -3.39 4.73 7.84
C LEU A 24 -1.97 5.27 7.61
N GLN A 25 -1.38 5.89 8.63
CA GLN A 25 -0.05 6.49 8.58
C GLN A 25 1.02 5.47 8.18
N SER A 26 0.94 4.25 8.71
CA SER A 26 1.85 3.15 8.38
C SER A 26 1.82 2.75 6.90
N PHE A 27 0.65 2.80 6.26
CA PHE A 27 0.52 2.53 4.83
C PHE A 27 1.14 3.65 4.00
N TYR A 28 0.91 4.91 4.39
CA TYR A 28 1.52 6.05 3.73
C TYR A 28 3.05 5.96 3.71
N GLU A 29 3.67 5.67 4.86
CA GLU A 29 5.12 5.52 5.01
C GLU A 29 5.69 4.37 4.15
N LYS A 30 4.94 3.27 4.05
CA LYS A 30 5.32 2.13 3.20
C LYS A 30 5.28 2.46 1.71
N PHE A 31 4.30 3.24 1.26
CA PHE A 31 4.26 3.72 -0.12
C PHE A 31 5.33 4.79 -0.41
N GLU A 32 5.64 5.63 0.58
CA GLU A 32 6.71 6.61 0.48
C GLU A 32 8.07 5.94 0.30
N SER A 33 8.34 4.84 1.02
CA SER A 33 9.59 4.08 0.89
C SER A 33 9.72 3.33 -0.45
N LEU A 34 8.60 2.93 -1.07
CA LEU A 34 8.55 2.30 -2.39
C LEU A 34 8.73 3.30 -3.55
N ARG A 35 8.46 4.59 -3.33
CA ARG A 35 8.47 5.63 -4.37
C ARG A 35 9.81 5.76 -5.13
N PRO A 36 10.99 5.74 -4.48
CA PRO A 36 12.27 5.85 -5.15
C PRO A 36 12.55 4.67 -6.10
N ASN A 37 12.10 3.46 -5.76
CA ASN A 37 12.25 2.28 -6.63
C ASN A 37 11.41 2.48 -7.89
N LEU A 38 10.17 2.95 -7.75
CA LEU A 38 9.27 3.22 -8.88
C LEU A 38 9.78 4.31 -9.83
N GLU A 39 10.56 5.28 -9.33
CA GLU A 39 11.12 6.38 -10.12
C GLU A 39 12.37 5.97 -10.91
N LYS A 40 13.15 5.04 -10.37
CA LYS A 40 14.49 4.69 -10.87
C LYS A 40 14.51 3.59 -11.94
N HIS A 41 13.40 2.87 -12.13
CA HIS A 41 13.34 1.66 -12.97
C HIS A 41 12.80 1.86 -14.39
N THR A 42 13.01 3.02 -15.02
CA THR A 42 12.86 3.14 -16.49
C THR A 42 13.99 2.42 -17.20
N GLY A 43 13.95 1.08 -17.26
CA GLY A 43 14.83 0.27 -18.12
C GLY A 43 15.33 -1.07 -17.55
N ASP A 44 15.23 -1.29 -16.24
CA ASP A 44 15.68 -2.54 -15.59
C ASP A 44 14.49 -3.48 -15.34
N LEU A 45 14.39 -4.52 -16.18
CA LEU A 45 13.30 -5.49 -16.17
C LEU A 45 13.28 -6.34 -14.89
N ASP A 46 14.43 -6.66 -14.31
CA ASP A 46 14.51 -7.50 -13.12
C ASP A 46 14.14 -6.70 -11.87
N ALA A 47 14.51 -5.42 -11.83
CA ALA A 47 14.07 -4.52 -10.77
C ALA A 47 12.55 -4.22 -10.84
N LEU A 48 11.99 -4.14 -12.05
CA LEU A 48 10.54 -4.04 -12.25
C LEU A 48 9.79 -5.28 -11.76
N LYS A 49 10.32 -6.49 -12.03
CA LYS A 49 9.72 -7.74 -11.53
C LYS A 49 9.79 -7.87 -10.01
N SER A 50 10.91 -7.47 -9.40
CA SER A 50 11.04 -7.46 -7.94
C SER A 50 10.03 -6.50 -7.29
N LEU A 51 9.83 -5.33 -7.90
CA LEU A 51 8.86 -4.34 -7.44
C LEU A 51 7.41 -4.82 -7.60
N GLU A 52 7.11 -5.52 -8.69
CA GLU A 52 5.80 -6.18 -8.89
C GLU A 52 5.55 -7.24 -7.80
N ALA A 53 6.55 -8.04 -7.44
CA ALA A 53 6.45 -9.02 -6.36
C ALA A 53 6.22 -8.36 -4.98
N GLU A 54 6.95 -7.27 -4.67
CA GLU A 54 6.75 -6.50 -3.42
C GLU A 54 5.33 -5.91 -3.32
N ILE A 55 4.80 -5.41 -4.44
CA ILE A 55 3.43 -4.88 -4.48
C ILE A 55 2.39 -5.99 -4.29
N ILE A 56 2.57 -7.16 -4.93
CA ILE A 56 1.68 -8.32 -4.76
C ILE A 56 1.67 -8.76 -3.30
N GLU A 57 2.85 -8.92 -2.69
CA GLU A 57 2.97 -9.32 -1.30
C GLU A 57 2.29 -8.30 -0.37
N LEU A 58 2.48 -7.00 -0.61
CA LEU A 58 1.83 -5.95 0.16
C LEU A 58 0.31 -6.02 0.07
N VAL A 59 -0.24 -6.24 -1.13
CA VAL A 59 -1.69 -6.37 -1.35
C VAL A 59 -2.23 -7.59 -0.63
N CYS A 60 -1.63 -8.78 -0.84
CA CYS A 60 -2.08 -10.00 -0.18
C CYS A 60 -2.03 -9.88 1.34
N THR A 61 -0.94 -9.33 1.89
CA THR A 61 -0.81 -9.14 3.34
C THR A 61 -1.87 -8.17 3.88
N THR A 62 -2.19 -7.11 3.13
CA THR A 62 -3.21 -6.14 3.52
C THR A 62 -4.61 -6.76 3.47
N GLU A 63 -4.91 -7.56 2.44
CA GLU A 63 -6.16 -8.31 2.33
C GLU A 63 -6.31 -9.31 3.50
N ASP A 64 -5.28 -10.08 3.81
CA ASP A 64 -5.28 -11.02 4.93
C ASP A 64 -5.53 -10.33 6.28
N ILE A 65 -4.91 -9.18 6.51
CA ILE A 65 -5.12 -8.38 7.73
C ILE A 65 -6.57 -7.90 7.83
N LEU A 66 -7.13 -7.37 6.73
CA LEU A 66 -8.52 -6.91 6.69
C LEU A 66 -9.51 -8.06 6.90
N ASP A 67 -9.23 -9.24 6.36
CA ASP A 67 -10.04 -10.44 6.53
C ASP A 67 -10.01 -10.99 7.97
N LEU A 68 -8.85 -10.88 8.63
CA LEU A 68 -8.69 -11.24 10.04
C LEU A 68 -9.44 -10.25 10.96
N GLU A 69 -9.31 -8.95 10.72
CA GLU A 69 -10.05 -7.94 11.49
C GLU A 69 -11.56 -8.08 11.28
N SER A 70 -12.03 -8.33 10.06
CA SER A 70 -13.44 -8.58 9.74
C SER A 70 -14.01 -9.80 10.49
N ARG A 71 -13.21 -10.87 10.65
CA ARG A 71 -13.60 -12.06 11.42
C ARG A 71 -13.63 -11.82 12.93
N ASN A 72 -12.70 -11.04 13.47
CA ASN A 72 -12.69 -10.68 14.89
C ASN A 72 -13.91 -9.83 15.29
N VAL A 73 -14.38 -8.94 14.42
CA VAL A 73 -15.57 -8.11 14.69
C VAL A 73 -16.87 -8.92 14.68
N LYS A 74 -16.93 -10.05 13.96
CA LYS A 74 -18.12 -10.92 13.87
C LYS A 74 -18.32 -11.87 15.05
N ASN A 75 -17.37 -11.93 16.00
CA ASN A 75 -17.47 -12.80 17.17
C ASN A 75 -17.45 -11.94 18.45
N PRO A 76 -18.55 -11.22 18.78
CA PRO A 76 -18.67 -10.57 20.07
C PRO A 76 -18.88 -11.65 21.13
N ILE A 77 -17.93 -11.76 22.06
CA ILE A 77 -18.08 -12.49 23.32
C ILE A 77 -19.07 -11.74 24.21
#